data_AF-A0A520RF35-F1
#
_entry.id   AF-A0A520RF35-F1
#
_cell.length_a   1.000
_cell.length_b   1.000
_cell.length_c   1.000
_cell.angle_alpha   90.00
_cell.angle_beta   90.00
_cell.angle_gamma   90.00
#
_symmetry.space_group_name_H-M   'P 1'
#
loop_
_entity.id
_entity.type
_entity.pdbx_description
1 polymer ?
#
loop_
_entity_poly.entity_id
_entity_poly.type
_entity_poly.pdbx_seq_one_letter_code
_entity_poly.pdbx_strand_id
1 'polypeptide(L)'
;MALTEFDLIQQFFSDMGASDHVLLGVGDDAAIIDTTDGWVLHVSTDTLTEGVHFLPDCAASDIAYRAVMTAASDLAAMGAAPRAMVLAISLPEPDTTWLAAFC
;
A
#
# COMPACT_ATOMS: atom_id res chain seq x y z
N MET A 1 2.90 3.54 26.73
CA MET A 1 2.48 2.20 26.26
C MET A 1 3.27 1.90 25.00
N ALA A 2 3.60 0.63 24.75
CA ALA A 2 4.10 0.25 23.42
C ALA A 2 2.97 0.46 22.41
N LEU A 3 3.28 1.04 21.25
CA LEU A 3 2.34 1.15 20.15
C LEU A 3 1.98 -0.25 19.66
N THR A 4 0.68 -0.54 19.55
CA THR A 4 0.18 -1.78 18.96
C THR A 4 0.11 -1.66 17.44
N GLU A 5 -0.03 -2.79 16.75
CA GLU A 5 -0.28 -2.82 15.30
C GLU A 5 -1.49 -1.95 14.91
N PHE A 6 -2.59 -2.03 15.67
CA PHE A 6 -3.78 -1.22 15.43
C PHE A 6 -3.51 0.27 15.60
N ASP A 7 -2.68 0.67 16.57
CA ASP A 7 -2.30 2.09 16.74
C ASP A 7 -1.52 2.60 15.53
N LEU A 8 -0.61 1.79 14.97
CA LEU A 8 0.17 2.15 13.78
C LEU A 8 -0.71 2.25 12.53
N ILE A 9 -1.62 1.29 12.33
CA ILE A 9 -2.59 1.32 11.22
C ILE A 9 -3.41 2.60 11.29
N GLN A 10 -3.97 2.89 12.47
CA GLN A 10 -4.78 4.09 12.67
C GLN A 10 -4.01 5.38 12.47
N GLN A 11 -2.77 5.45 12.95
CA GLN A 11 -1.97 6.66 12.88
C GLN A 11 -1.44 6.96 11.46
N PHE A 12 -1.06 5.93 10.70
CA PHE A 12 -0.32 6.13 9.45
C PHE A 12 -1.10 5.76 8.19
N PHE A 13 -2.06 4.84 8.27
CA PHE A 13 -2.67 4.24 7.07
C PHE A 13 -4.18 4.53 6.92
N SER A 14 -4.91 4.87 8.00
CA SER A 14 -6.37 5.08 7.95
C SER A 14 -6.81 6.25 7.05
N ASP A 15 -6.00 7.30 6.93
CA ASP A 15 -6.34 8.50 6.14
C ASP A 15 -5.81 8.45 4.69
N MET A 16 -5.14 7.36 4.30
CA MET A 16 -4.56 7.23 2.97
C MET A 16 -5.62 6.86 1.91
N GLY A 17 -6.12 7.88 1.22
CA GLY A 17 -6.78 7.74 -0.08
C GLY A 17 -8.25 7.35 -0.01
N ALA A 18 -9.12 8.36 0.03
CA ALA A 18 -10.52 8.19 -0.35
C ALA A 18 -10.62 8.10 -1.89
N SER A 19 -11.16 6.99 -2.39
CA SER A 19 -11.51 6.79 -3.80
C SER A 19 -12.97 6.40 -3.87
N ASP A 20 -13.70 6.92 -4.85
CA ASP A 20 -15.10 6.56 -5.08
C ASP A 20 -15.27 5.06 -5.42
N HIS A 21 -14.17 4.37 -5.73
CA HIS A 21 -14.13 2.94 -6.01
C HIS A 21 -13.87 2.08 -4.76
N VAL A 22 -13.53 2.66 -3.61
CA VAL A 22 -13.31 1.92 -2.35
C VAL A 22 -14.54 2.12 -1.47
N LEU A 23 -15.46 1.15 -1.50
CA LEU A 23 -16.70 1.18 -0.72
C LEU A 23 -16.47 0.90 0.77
N LEU A 24 -15.42 0.13 1.09
CA LEU A 24 -14.94 -0.13 2.44
C LEU A 24 -13.42 -0.19 2.42
N GLY A 25 -12.77 0.74 3.13
CA GLY A 25 -11.31 0.84 3.25
C GLY A 25 -10.78 0.21 4.54
N VAL A 26 -9.74 0.83 5.12
CA VAL A 26 -9.13 0.40 6.39
C VAL A 26 -10.16 0.45 7.54
N GLY A 27 -10.20 -0.59 8.37
CA GLY A 27 -11.03 -0.63 9.59
C GLY A 27 -11.90 -1.88 9.76
N ASP A 28 -11.87 -2.82 8.81
CA ASP A 28 -12.61 -4.09 8.84
C ASP A 28 -11.72 -5.24 8.34
N ASP A 29 -12.25 -6.47 8.33
CA ASP A 29 -11.53 -7.69 7.95
C ASP A 29 -11.17 -7.77 6.45
N ALA A 30 -11.84 -6.97 5.61
CA ALA A 30 -11.61 -6.92 4.17
C ALA A 30 -12.00 -5.56 3.58
N ALA A 31 -11.32 -5.18 2.49
CA ALA A 31 -11.73 -4.05 1.67
C ALA A 31 -12.84 -4.45 0.68
N ILE A 32 -13.75 -3.53 0.39
CA ILE A 32 -14.74 -3.66 -0.68
C ILE A 32 -14.39 -2.66 -1.78
N ILE A 33 -14.09 -3.18 -2.97
CA ILE A 33 -13.71 -2.38 -4.14
C ILE A 33 -14.80 -2.55 -5.20
N ASP A 34 -15.37 -1.44 -5.65
CA ASP A 34 -16.37 -1.43 -6.70
C ASP A 34 -15.75 -1.75 -8.07
N THR A 35 -16.31 -2.76 -8.72
CA THR A 35 -16.04 -3.06 -10.12
C THR A 35 -17.22 -2.55 -10.94
N THR A 36 -17.08 -1.33 -11.47
CA THR A 36 -18.09 -0.73 -12.37
C THR A 36 -18.52 -1.72 -13.46
N ASP A 37 -19.83 -1.83 -13.68
CA ASP A 37 -20.41 -2.73 -14.69
C ASP A 37 -19.75 -2.57 -16.06
N GLY A 38 -19.42 -3.70 -16.70
CA GLY A 38 -18.76 -3.73 -18.01
C GLY A 38 -17.25 -3.56 -17.99
N TRP A 39 -16.63 -3.39 -16.82
CA TRP A 39 -15.17 -3.38 -16.65
C TRP A 39 -14.67 -4.74 -16.14
N VAL A 40 -13.42 -5.05 -16.46
CA VAL A 40 -12.71 -6.23 -15.96
C VAL A 40 -11.66 -5.78 -14.96
N LEU A 41 -11.59 -6.44 -13.81
CA LEU A 41 -10.60 -6.16 -12.79
C LEU A 41 -9.25 -6.80 -13.17
N HIS A 42 -8.21 -5.97 -13.26
CA HIS A 42 -6.83 -6.42 -13.37
C HIS A 42 -6.17 -6.27 -12.00
N VAL A 43 -5.41 -7.29 -11.59
CA VAL A 43 -4.70 -7.31 -10.31
C VAL A 43 -3.21 -7.53 -10.60
N SER A 44 -2.37 -6.64 -10.10
CA SER A 44 -0.92 -6.85 -10.00
C SER A 44 -0.51 -6.77 -8.53
N THR A 45 0.51 -7.55 -8.16
CA THR A 45 1.09 -7.57 -6.81
C THR A 45 2.57 -7.82 -6.93
N ASP A 46 3.35 -6.93 -6.33
CA ASP A 46 4.80 -7.05 -6.20
C ASP A 46 5.20 -7.04 -4.74
N THR A 47 6.30 -7.73 -4.45
CA THR A 47 6.92 -7.74 -3.12
C THR A 47 8.31 -7.14 -3.22
N LEU A 48 8.58 -6.11 -2.42
CA LEU A 48 9.93 -5.56 -2.24
C LEU A 48 10.55 -6.10 -0.96
N THR A 49 11.86 -6.37 -1.00
CA THR A 49 12.60 -6.98 0.12
C THR A 49 13.94 -6.27 0.25
N GLU A 50 14.30 -5.89 1.48
CA GLU A 50 15.59 -5.28 1.78
C GLU A 50 16.74 -6.21 1.38
N GLY A 51 17.80 -5.64 0.80
CA GLY A 51 18.96 -6.39 0.31
C GLY A 51 18.74 -7.12 -1.02
N VAL A 52 17.49 -7.20 -1.51
CA VAL A 52 17.15 -7.77 -2.82
C VAL A 52 16.70 -6.68 -3.77
N HIS A 53 15.68 -5.93 -3.38
CA HIS A 53 15.05 -4.92 -4.20
C HIS A 53 15.55 -3.52 -3.87
N PHE A 54 15.83 -3.21 -2.60
CA PHE A 54 16.35 -1.92 -2.14
C PHE A 54 17.47 -2.11 -1.11
N LEU A 55 18.30 -1.08 -0.93
CA LEU A 55 19.39 -1.10 0.05
C LEU A 55 18.88 -0.66 1.45
N PRO A 56 19.53 -1.10 2.55
CA PRO A 56 19.09 -0.76 3.91
C PRO A 56 19.06 0.74 4.24
N ASP A 57 19.84 1.55 3.52
CA ASP A 57 19.95 3.01 3.70
C ASP A 57 19.03 3.80 2.75
N CYS A 58 18.19 3.12 1.97
CA CYS A 58 17.23 3.76 1.09
C CYS A 58 16.18 4.53 1.90
N ALA A 59 15.83 5.74 1.45
CA ALA A 59 14.83 6.56 2.12
C ALA A 59 13.46 5.86 2.12
N ALA A 60 12.76 5.89 3.25
CA ALA A 60 11.44 5.25 3.39
C ALA A 60 10.44 5.73 2.32
N SER A 61 10.49 7.02 1.95
CA SER A 61 9.67 7.60 0.88
C SER A 61 9.96 7.01 -0.50
N ASP A 62 11.22 6.68 -0.79
CA ASP A 62 11.62 6.06 -2.05
C ASP A 62 11.18 4.59 -2.09
N ILE A 63 11.24 3.92 -0.95
CA ILE A 63 10.72 2.56 -0.78
C ILE A 63 9.20 2.56 -0.99
N ALA A 64 8.47 3.50 -0.38
CA ALA A 64 7.02 3.66 -0.55
C ALA A 64 6.63 3.93 -1.99
N TYR A 65 7.28 4.90 -2.64
CA TYR A 65 7.07 5.20 -4.05
C TYR A 65 7.25 3.95 -4.90
N ARG A 66 8.35 3.22 -4.69
CA ARG A 66 8.62 2.01 -5.47
C ARG A 66 7.62 0.90 -5.21
N ALA A 67 7.18 0.71 -3.96
CA ALA A 67 6.20 -0.32 -3.58
C ALA A 67 4.87 -0.15 -4.33
N VAL A 68 4.45 1.09 -4.57
CA VAL A 68 3.25 1.39 -5.37
C VAL A 68 3.55 1.30 -6.87
N MET A 69 4.66 1.90 -7.30
CA MET A 69 4.91 2.10 -8.72
C MET A 69 5.28 0.84 -9.50
N THR A 70 5.83 -0.19 -8.86
CA THR A 70 6.09 -1.47 -9.56
C THR A 70 4.77 -2.12 -9.99
N ALA A 71 3.83 -2.30 -9.05
CA ALA A 71 2.54 -2.91 -9.35
C ALA A 71 1.70 -2.03 -10.28
N ALA A 72 1.75 -0.71 -10.12
CA ALA A 72 1.08 0.23 -11.01
C ALA A 72 1.64 0.21 -12.44
N SER A 73 2.95 -0.01 -12.61
CA SER A 73 3.58 -0.12 -13.93
C SER A 73 3.07 -1.33 -14.70
N ASP A 74 2.86 -2.47 -14.04
CA ASP A 74 2.29 -3.66 -14.68
C ASP A 74 0.86 -3.42 -15.15
N LEU A 75 0.05 -2.74 -14.34
CA LEU A 75 -1.30 -2.35 -14.72
C LEU A 75 -1.28 -1.43 -15.95
N ALA A 76 -0.37 -0.44 -15.98
CA ALA A 76 -0.20 0.45 -17.11
C ALA A 76 0.21 -0.31 -18.39
N ALA A 77 1.11 -1.30 -18.28
CA ALA A 77 1.53 -2.14 -19.40
C ALA A 77 0.37 -2.98 -19.98
N MET A 78 -0.60 -3.34 -19.15
CA MET A 78 -1.83 -4.03 -19.54
C MET A 78 -2.96 -3.08 -20.01
N GLY A 79 -2.70 -1.77 -20.05
CA GLY A 79 -3.70 -0.76 -20.41
C GLY A 79 -4.78 -0.55 -19.36
N ALA A 80 -4.55 -0.98 -18.11
CA ALA A 80 -5.47 -0.80 -17.00
C ALA A 80 -5.24 0.51 -16.26
N ALA A 81 -6.32 1.08 -15.71
CA ALA A 81 -6.25 2.23 -14.81
C ALA A 81 -6.25 1.76 -13.35
N PRO A 82 -5.23 2.12 -12.54
CA PRO A 82 -5.23 1.82 -11.11
C PRO A 82 -6.44 2.46 -10.40
N ARG A 83 -7.12 1.70 -9.53
CA ARG A 83 -8.31 2.16 -8.78
C ARG A 83 -8.17 2.13 -7.26
N ALA A 84 -7.44 1.15 -6.76
CA ALA A 84 -7.19 0.91 -5.35
C ALA A 84 -5.91 0.09 -5.19
N MET A 85 -5.34 0.07 -3.99
CA MET A 85 -4.21 -0.77 -3.64
C MET A 85 -4.43 -1.40 -2.25
N VAL A 86 -3.82 -2.55 -2.04
CA VAL A 86 -3.66 -3.16 -0.72
C VAL A 86 -2.17 -3.18 -0.42
N LEU A 87 -1.79 -2.74 0.78
CA LEU A 87 -0.41 -2.76 1.24
C LEU A 87 -0.24 -3.83 2.31
N ALA A 88 0.75 -4.71 2.12
CA ALA A 88 1.27 -5.58 3.15
C ALA A 88 2.69 -5.14 3.47
N ILE A 89 2.95 -4.79 4.74
CA ILE A 89 4.25 -4.32 5.21
C ILE A 89 4.68 -5.13 6.43
N SER A 90 5.94 -5.57 6.42
CA SER A 90 6.57 -6.25 7.55
C SER A 90 7.81 -5.47 7.96
N LEU A 91 7.86 -5.09 9.24
CA LEU A 91 8.99 -4.39 9.85
C LEU A 91 9.58 -5.27 10.97
N PRO A 92 10.90 -5.26 11.18
CA PRO A 92 11.52 -6.01 12.29
C PRO A 92 11.08 -5.48 13.66
N GLU A 93 10.80 -4.17 13.75
CA GLU A 93 10.26 -3.51 14.93
C GLU A 93 9.37 -2.32 14.54
N PRO A 94 8.44 -1.89 15.41
CA PRO A 94 7.68 -0.67 15.20
C PRO A 94 8.58 0.58 15.16
N ASP A 95 8.68 1.24 14.00
CA ASP A 95 9.41 2.50 13.83
C ASP A 95 8.49 3.61 13.28
N THR A 96 8.04 4.49 14.18
CA THR A 96 7.17 5.63 13.83
C THR A 96 7.87 6.70 12.98
N THR A 97 9.18 6.85 13.09
CA THR A 97 9.93 7.84 12.29
C THR A 97 10.04 7.35 10.86
N TRP A 98 10.32 6.05 10.69
CA TRP A 98 10.34 5.42 9.37
C TRP A 98 8.95 5.40 8.74
N LEU A 99 7.91 5.02 9.49
CA LEU A 99 6.52 5.01 9.00
C LEU A 99 6.01 6.39 8.59
N ALA A 100 6.37 7.44 9.34
CA ALA A 100 6.06 8.83 8.99
C ALA A 100 6.75 9.32 7.71
N ALA A 101 7.88 8.71 7.33
CA ALA A 101 8.58 9.01 6.09
C ALA A 101 8.13 8.12 4.93
N PHE A 102 7.53 6.96 5.22
CA PHE A 102 6.96 6.04 4.24
C PHE A 102 5.58 6.51 3.74
N CYS A 103 4.75 7.05 4.64
CA CYS A 103 3.39 7.52 4.32
C CYS A 103 3.39 9.02 3.97
#